data_AF-A0A351T7Z0-F1
#
_entry.id   AF-A0A351T7Z0-F1
#
_cell.length_a   1.000
_cell.length_b   1.000
_cell.length_c   1.000
_cell.angle_alpha   90.00
_cell.angle_beta   90.00
_cell.angle_gamma   90.00
#
_symmetry.space_group_name_H-M   'P 1'
#
loop_
_entity.id
_entity.type
_entity.pdbx_description
1 polymer ?
#
loop_
_entity_poly.entity_id
_entity_poly.type
_entity_poly.pdbx_seq_one_letter_code
_entity_poly.pdbx_strand_id
1 'polypeptide(L)'
;LPEEDRETLRDIALSHSEVHAIHDVRSRLSGITPFIQLHVEMDPNLPLHRAHEIADEVEEEVKAAFPGAEVIIHQDPVGFEKDPAFPD
;
A
#
# COMPACT_ATOMS: atom_id res chain seq x y z
N LEU A 1 -10.80 -8.56 -1.84
CA LEU A 1 -11.11 -8.24 -0.43
C LEU A 1 -12.55 -7.75 -0.37
N PRO A 2 -13.33 -8.15 0.64
CA PRO A 2 -14.56 -7.48 1.06
C PRO A 2 -14.38 -5.96 1.22
N GLU A 3 -15.46 -5.19 1.17
CA GLU A 3 -15.39 -3.73 1.30
C GLU A 3 -14.90 -3.29 2.68
N GLU A 4 -15.36 -3.94 3.75
CA GLU A 4 -14.92 -3.67 5.13
C GLU A 4 -13.41 -3.87 5.32
N ASP A 5 -12.84 -4.90 4.70
CA ASP A 5 -11.40 -5.14 4.71
C ASP A 5 -10.64 -4.06 3.93
N ARG A 6 -11.24 -3.48 2.88
CA ARG A 6 -10.64 -2.38 2.12
C ARG A 6 -10.64 -1.08 2.90
N GLU A 7 -11.72 -0.79 3.63
CA GLU A 7 -11.78 0.34 4.55
C GLU A 7 -10.74 0.19 5.66
N THR A 8 -10.64 -1.01 6.26
CA THR A 8 -9.61 -1.31 7.26
C THR A 8 -8.19 -1.11 6.72
N LEU A 9 -7.89 -1.63 5.52
CA LEU A 9 -6.60 -1.43 4.87
C LEU A 9 -6.28 0.05 4.64
N ARG A 10 -7.30 0.82 4.24
CA ARG A 10 -7.19 2.26 4.01
C ARG A 10 -6.89 3.01 5.30
N ASP A 11 -7.60 2.70 6.37
CA ASP A 11 -7.42 3.34 7.67
C ASP A 11 -6.03 3.06 8.25
N ILE A 12 -5.53 1.82 8.11
CA ILE A 12 -4.17 1.45 8.51
C ILE A 12 -3.13 2.27 7.75
N ALA A 13 -3.18 2.24 6.41
CA ALA A 13 -2.19 2.94 5.60
C ALA A 13 -2.21 4.45 5.83
N LEU A 14 -3.39 5.05 6.00
CA LEU A 14 -3.54 6.48 6.26
C LEU A 14 -3.27 6.87 7.74
N SER A 15 -3.06 5.91 8.63
CA SER A 15 -2.67 6.19 10.02
C SER A 15 -1.21 6.66 10.13
N HIS A 16 -0.37 6.26 9.16
CA HIS A 16 1.01 6.72 9.06
C HIS A 16 1.06 8.16 8.52
N SER A 17 1.62 9.09 9.27
CA SER A 17 1.52 10.54 8.98
C SER A 17 2.19 11.01 7.68
N GLU A 18 3.14 10.23 7.16
CA GLU A 18 3.83 10.52 5.89
C GLU A 18 3.17 9.83 4.66
N VAL A 19 2.05 9.12 4.87
CA VAL A 19 1.22 8.60 3.79
C VAL A 19 0.12 9.62 3.47
N HIS A 20 0.09 10.11 2.23
CA HIS A 20 -0.86 11.13 1.80
C HIS A 20 -2.15 10.54 1.24
N ALA A 21 -2.05 9.43 0.52
CA ALA A 21 -3.18 8.73 -0.09
C ALA A 21 -2.83 7.27 -0.40
N ILE A 22 -3.85 6.47 -0.72
CA ILE A 22 -3.67 5.14 -1.31
C ILE A 22 -4.60 4.93 -2.50
N HIS A 23 -4.15 4.15 -3.47
CA HIS A 23 -4.89 3.76 -4.67
C HIS A 23 -4.48 2.37 -5.16
N ASP A 24 -5.17 1.92 -6.22
CA ASP A 24 -4.96 0.63 -6.90
C ASP A 24 -4.86 -0.58 -5.94
N VAL A 25 -5.78 -0.64 -4.97
CA VAL A 25 -5.87 -1.76 -4.03
C VAL A 25 -6.37 -3.01 -4.75
N ARG A 26 -5.43 -3.92 -5.00
CA ARG A 26 -5.68 -5.24 -5.60
C ARG A 26 -5.53 -6.31 -4.53
N SER A 27 -6.35 -7.35 -4.63
CA SER A 27 -6.22 -8.49 -3.75
C SER A 27 -6.70 -9.77 -4.40
N ARG A 28 -6.06 -10.88 -4.04
CA ARG A 28 -6.40 -12.23 -4.50
C ARG A 28 -6.10 -13.25 -3.42
N LEU A 29 -6.61 -14.46 -3.59
CA LEU A 29 -6.26 -15.62 -2.76
C LEU A 29 -5.42 -16.59 -3.60
N SER A 30 -4.39 -17.18 -3.00
CA SER A 30 -3.69 -18.36 -3.52
C SER A 30 -3.79 -19.47 -2.49
N GLY A 31 -4.71 -20.40 -2.69
CA GLY A 31 -5.09 -21.33 -1.64
C GLY A 31 -5.66 -20.58 -0.44
N ILE A 32 -5.00 -20.70 0.70
CA ILE A 32 -5.38 -20.00 1.95
C ILE A 32 -4.63 -18.69 2.17
N THR A 33 -3.64 -18.36 1.33
CA THR A 33 -2.80 -17.18 1.49
C THR A 33 -3.43 -15.97 0.78
N PRO A 34 -3.78 -14.89 1.51
CA PRO A 34 -4.16 -13.63 0.91
C PRO A 34 -2.97 -12.92 0.29
N PHE A 35 -3.18 -12.30 -0.86
CA PHE A 35 -2.23 -11.39 -1.48
C PHE A 35 -2.89 -10.02 -1.54
N ILE A 36 -2.23 -9.01 -0.99
CA ILE A 36 -2.70 -7.63 -0.94
C ILE A 36 -1.65 -6.77 -1.64
N GLN A 37 -2.07 -5.96 -2.60
CA GLN A 37 -1.21 -4.99 -3.27
C GLN A 37 -1.88 -3.63 -3.21
N LEU A 38 -1.09 -2.59 -2.95
CA LEU A 38 -1.57 -1.22 -2.90
C LEU A 38 -0.47 -0.25 -3.31
N HIS A 39 -0.90 0.93 -3.77
CA HIS A 39 -0.03 2.07 -3.98
C HIS A 39 -0.22 3.05 -2.83
N VAL A 40 0.87 3.65 -2.37
CA VAL A 40 0.93 4.63 -1.29
C VAL A 40 1.54 5.90 -1.87
N GLU A 41 0.80 7.01 -1.79
CA GLU A 41 1.29 8.32 -2.22
C GLU A 41 2.07 9.02 -1.09
N MET A 42 3.23 9.57 -1.42
CA MET A 42 4.14 10.27 -0.48
C MET A 42 4.83 11.48 -1.11
N ASP A 43 5.54 12.28 -0.30
CA ASP A 43 6.28 13.46 -0.79
C ASP A 43 7.31 13.05 -1.88
N PRO A 44 7.29 13.66 -3.08
CA PRO A 44 8.25 13.36 -4.15
C PRO A 44 9.71 13.67 -3.79
N ASN A 45 9.97 14.46 -2.76
CA ASN A 45 11.32 14.81 -2.31
C ASN A 45 11.81 13.90 -1.18
N LEU A 46 10.99 12.94 -0.75
CA LEU A 46 11.37 12.01 0.29
C LEU A 46 12.57 11.16 -0.18
N PRO A 47 13.63 11.02 0.65
CA PRO A 47 14.70 10.10 0.32
C PRO A 47 14.17 8.68 0.12
N LEU A 48 14.64 7.98 -0.91
CA LEU A 48 14.16 6.63 -1.24
C LEU A 48 14.24 5.65 -0.06
N HIS A 49 15.26 5.76 0.80
CA HIS A 49 15.36 4.92 2.00
C HIS A 49 14.21 5.19 2.99
N ARG A 50 13.80 6.44 3.17
CA ARG A 50 12.67 6.78 4.06
C ARG A 50 11.35 6.33 3.45
N ALA A 51 11.18 6.45 2.13
CA ALA A 51 10.03 5.89 1.42
C ALA A 51 9.89 4.38 1.65
N HIS A 52 11.02 3.65 1.62
CA HIS A 52 11.06 2.22 1.89
C HIS A 52 10.73 1.90 3.37
N GLU A 53 11.30 2.65 4.33
CA GLU A 53 10.98 2.48 5.75
C GLU A 53 9.49 2.66 6.03
N ILE A 54 8.87 3.72 5.49
CA ILE A 54 7.43 3.95 5.63
C ILE A 54 6.62 2.78 5.06
N ALA A 55 7.03 2.26 3.89
CA ALA A 55 6.36 1.12 3.29
C ALA A 55 6.48 -0.13 4.16
N ASP A 56 7.64 -0.40 4.76
CA ASP A 56 7.83 -1.51 5.70
C ASP A 56 6.95 -1.34 6.95
N GLU A 57 6.92 -0.14 7.53
CA GLU A 57 6.07 0.19 8.69
C GLU A 57 4.58 -0.07 8.38
N VAL A 58 4.09 0.40 7.24
CA VAL A 58 2.70 0.15 6.79
C VAL A 58 2.49 -1.34 6.50
N GLU A 59 3.45 -2.03 5.88
CA GLU A 59 3.35 -3.46 5.56
C GLU A 59 3.19 -4.29 6.83
N GLU A 60 3.94 -3.98 7.90
CA GLU A 60 3.85 -4.64 9.20
C GLU A 60 2.46 -4.49 9.83
N GLU A 61 1.90 -3.28 9.82
CA GLU A 61 0.56 -3.02 10.35
C GLU A 61 -0.53 -3.75 9.56
N VAL A 62 -0.41 -3.76 8.22
CA VAL A 62 -1.33 -4.49 7.35
C VAL A 62 -1.23 -6.00 7.61
N LYS A 63 -0.02 -6.56 7.74
CA LYS A 63 0.14 -7.99 8.07
C LYS A 63 -0.42 -8.34 9.45
N ALA A 64 -0.38 -7.42 10.41
CA ALA A 64 -0.99 -7.61 11.72
C ALA A 64 -2.53 -7.67 11.63
N ALA A 65 -3.15 -6.85 10.78
CA ALA A 65 -4.59 -6.85 10.55
C ALA A 65 -5.07 -8.01 9.66
N PHE A 66 -4.22 -8.48 8.74
CA PHE A 66 -4.51 -9.59 7.83
C PHE A 66 -3.48 -10.72 7.99
N PRO A 67 -3.58 -11.53 9.08
CA PRO A 67 -2.59 -12.57 9.37
C PRO A 67 -2.41 -13.56 8.22
N GLY A 68 -1.15 -13.77 7.84
CA GLY A 68 -0.79 -14.69 6.75
C GLY A 68 -0.92 -14.09 5.35
N ALA A 69 -1.26 -12.80 5.22
CA ALA A 69 -1.22 -12.10 3.95
C ALA A 69 0.22 -11.84 3.47
N GLU A 70 0.45 -12.01 2.18
CA GLU A 70 1.58 -11.42 1.47
C GLU A 70 1.17 -10.03 0.98
N VAL A 71 1.93 -9.00 1.37
CA VAL A 71 1.61 -7.60 1.11
C VAL A 71 2.72 -7.01 0.22
N ILE A 72 2.35 -6.28 -0.82
CA ILE A 72 3.29 -5.55 -1.68
C ILE A 72 2.80 -4.10 -1.77
N ILE A 73 3.70 -3.17 -1.47
CA ILE A 73 3.42 -1.73 -1.48
C ILE A 73 4.28 -1.07 -2.56
N HIS A 74 3.64 -0.36 -3.49
CA HIS A 74 4.32 0.55 -4.40
C HIS A 74 4.30 1.97 -3.81
N GLN A 75 5.45 2.64 -3.82
CA GLN A 75 5.58 4.03 -3.38
C GLN A 75 5.46 4.95 -4.59
N ASP A 76 4.42 5.77 -4.62
CA ASP A 76 4.16 6.74 -5.68
C ASP A 76 4.39 8.18 -5.16
N PRO A 77 4.92 9.11 -5.96
CA PRO A 77 4.96 10.51 -5.59
C PRO A 77 3.56 11.13 -5.69
N VAL A 78 3.17 11.97 -4.72
CA VAL A 78 1.92 12.75 -4.79
C VAL A 78 1.88 13.56 -6.08
N GLY A 79 0.73 13.50 -6.77
CA GLY A 79 0.49 14.26 -8.00
C GLY A 79 1.23 13.74 -9.23
N PHE A 80 1.82 12.55 -9.16
CA PHE A 80 2.41 11.89 -10.31
C PHE A 80 1.32 11.17 -11.12
N GLU A 81 1.07 11.64 -12.35
CA GLU A 81 0.25 10.90 -13.30
C GLU A 81 1.08 9.75 -13.90
N LYS A 82 0.55 8.52 -13.81
CA LYS A 82 1.21 7.33 -14.38
C LYS A 82 1.41 7.51 -15.89
N ASP A 83 2.61 7.17 -16.36
CA ASP A 83 2.90 7.15 -17.79
C ASP A 83 2.08 6.04 -18.46
N PRO A 84 1.20 6.35 -19.42
CA PRO A 84 0.39 5.34 -20.11
C PRO A 84 1.23 4.31 -20.89
N ALA A 85 2.52 4.56 -21.13
CA ALA A 85 3.44 3.59 -21.72
C ALA A 85 3.87 2.46 -20.75
N PHE A 86 3.67 2.64 -19.44
CA PHE A 86 4.05 1.68 -18.39
C PHE A 86 2.87 1.42 -17.42
N PRO A 87 1.81 0.73 -17.86
CA PRO A 87 0.73 0.32 -16.98
C PRO A 87 1.15 -0.84 -16.04
N ASP A 88 0.63 -0.86 -14.81
CA ASP A 88 0.93 -1.87 -13.77
C ASP A 88 0.37 -3.28 -14.03
#